data_AF-R9JCD4-F1
#
_entry.id   AF-R9JCD4-F1
#
_cell.length_a   1.000
_cell.length_b   1.000
_cell.length_c   1.000
_cell.angle_alpha   90.00
_cell.angle_beta   90.00
_cell.angle_gamma   90.00
#
_symmetry.space_group_name_H-M   'P 1'
#
loop_
_entity.id
_entity.type
_entity.pdbx_description
1 polymer ?
#
loop_
_entity_poly.entity_id
_entity_poly.type
_entity_poly.pdbx_seq_one_letter_code
_entity_poly.pdbx_strand_id
1 'polypeptide(L)'
;MKYGYLLYQKPLIPEMPNRPVNLGDPIQSYAVKLLYREMGIAEEDIIPVPRYDMTNYDGEECICTINTCSTYEELAYDSHFMPPGRKIHAVPFSLHINRDIAADELEYYRSCTDVGCRDEFTARKLAALGVNAYLTGCLSLTFPRRTQAQDHNADKVYLIDVQSGFEDFIPKEILENAVELSNIHRFAIVHGSRRMTEQEAFDFHKLGEDRIALLRDTAKLVITSRLHAAAPCLAMGIPVIMTKHDDRFGFIDRFLTSYTNWDTDCIDWNPQPIDIEWEKNVIKQAFFQRIRSEAANQELRKMWASKEIKSNIHYEPQTRTALESVAFPHRDFKYAVLGVISSVSYFVPDIIRRLYPEAELVCGIDSYVKQDFFGVKTIKPDMIPELDKEVIIITAIPGAYQAALPYLQGRPYIRLKGKYAECINWKTEEYH
;
A
#
# COMPACT_ATOMS: atom_id res chain seq x y z
N MET A 1 11.78 -9.25 12.87
CA MET A 1 11.02 -8.21 12.13
C MET A 1 10.06 -7.61 13.13
N LYS A 2 9.99 -6.29 13.27
CA LYS A 2 9.04 -5.64 14.19
C LYS A 2 7.69 -5.40 13.50
N TYR A 3 6.63 -5.27 14.30
CA TYR A 3 5.26 -5.05 13.86
C TYR A 3 4.70 -3.79 14.50
N GLY A 4 4.49 -2.77 13.68
CA GLY A 4 4.05 -1.45 14.11
C GLY A 4 2.54 -1.37 14.31
N TYR A 5 2.10 -0.73 15.39
CA TYR A 5 0.75 -0.19 15.55
C TYR A 5 0.81 1.33 15.70
N LEU A 6 -0.24 2.04 15.30
CA LEU A 6 -0.25 3.50 15.37
C LEU A 6 -0.39 3.99 16.82
N LEU A 7 0.57 4.79 17.28
CA LEU A 7 0.53 5.51 18.55
C LEU A 7 0.18 6.97 18.27
N TYR A 8 -0.84 7.49 18.96
CA TYR A 8 -1.38 8.83 18.72
C TYR A 8 -0.70 9.88 19.61
N GLN A 9 0.59 10.11 19.38
CA GLN A 9 1.33 11.24 19.96
C GLN A 9 0.90 12.55 19.27
N LYS A 10 -0.23 13.11 19.70
CA LYS A 10 -0.87 14.22 18.97
C LYS A 10 -0.03 15.51 19.07
N PRO A 11 0.05 16.30 17.98
CA PRO A 11 0.51 17.67 18.07
C PRO A 11 -0.40 18.48 18.99
N LEU A 12 0.17 19.44 19.71
CA LEU A 12 -0.49 20.29 20.68
C LEU A 12 -0.48 21.74 20.20
N ILE A 13 -1.50 22.49 20.60
CA ILE A 13 -1.58 23.93 20.42
C ILE A 13 -1.23 24.51 21.80
N PRO A 14 -0.05 25.10 22.03
CA PRO A 14 0.40 25.55 23.35
C PRO A 14 -0.59 26.49 24.06
N GLU A 15 -1.36 27.26 23.28
CA GLU A 15 -2.36 28.20 23.77
C GLU A 15 -3.68 27.53 24.21
N MET A 16 -3.84 26.21 23.97
CA MET A 16 -4.96 25.40 24.46
C MET A 16 -4.48 24.46 25.58
N PRO A 17 -4.56 24.86 26.87
CA PRO A 17 -3.97 24.12 27.98
C PRO A 17 -4.60 22.74 28.24
N ASN A 18 -5.82 22.51 27.72
CA ASN A 18 -6.50 21.22 27.78
C ASN A 18 -6.93 20.81 26.38
N ARG A 19 -6.39 19.70 25.87
CA ARG A 19 -6.71 19.22 24.52
C ARG A 19 -7.78 18.12 24.56
N PRO A 20 -8.89 18.26 23.82
CA PRO A 20 -9.80 17.15 23.61
C PRO A 20 -9.17 16.11 22.67
N VAL A 21 -9.15 14.86 23.11
CA VAL A 21 -8.70 13.70 22.33
C VAL A 21 -9.77 12.62 22.34
N ASN A 22 -9.85 11.84 21.25
CA ASN A 22 -10.92 10.86 21.06
C ASN A 22 -10.39 9.44 21.35
N LEU A 23 -10.94 8.78 22.36
CA LEU A 23 -10.57 7.40 22.73
C LEU A 23 -10.76 6.39 21.60
N GLY A 24 -11.51 6.72 20.54
CA GLY A 24 -11.59 5.90 19.34
C GLY A 24 -10.23 5.67 18.68
N ASP A 25 -9.31 6.63 18.73
CA ASP A 25 -7.95 6.50 18.18
C ASP A 25 -7.17 5.34 18.83
N PRO A 26 -6.99 5.32 20.17
CA PRO A 26 -6.30 4.21 20.81
C PRO A 26 -7.08 2.88 20.79
N ILE A 27 -8.42 2.90 20.79
CA ILE A 27 -9.24 1.68 20.65
C ILE A 27 -8.96 0.98 19.31
N GLN A 28 -8.82 1.74 18.23
CA GLN A 28 -8.45 1.19 16.93
C GLN A 28 -7.07 0.53 16.97
N SER A 29 -6.09 1.21 17.57
CA SER A 29 -4.74 0.67 17.73
C SER A 29 -4.71 -0.57 18.61
N TYR A 30 -5.55 -0.63 19.64
CA TYR A 30 -5.67 -1.80 20.49
C TYR A 30 -6.20 -3.03 19.73
N ALA A 31 -7.16 -2.84 18.82
CA ALA A 31 -7.61 -3.92 17.95
C ALA A 31 -6.45 -4.52 17.11
N VAL A 32 -5.54 -3.69 16.60
CA VAL A 32 -4.34 -4.15 15.88
C VAL A 32 -3.44 -4.98 16.78
N LYS A 33 -3.18 -4.53 18.02
CA LYS A 33 -2.36 -5.28 18.98
C LYS A 33 -2.96 -6.66 19.28
N LEU A 34 -4.28 -6.75 19.45
CA LEU A 34 -4.95 -8.04 19.66
C LEU A 34 -4.80 -8.98 18.46
N LEU A 35 -4.92 -8.46 17.23
CA LEU A 35 -4.73 -9.24 16.02
C LEU A 35 -3.29 -9.74 15.89
N TYR A 36 -2.29 -8.91 16.19
CA TYR A 36 -0.89 -9.34 16.19
C TYR A 36 -0.61 -10.43 17.24
N ARG A 37 -1.16 -10.29 18.45
CA ARG A 37 -1.07 -11.33 19.49
C ARG A 37 -1.71 -12.64 19.03
N GLU A 38 -2.85 -12.57 18.36
CA GLU A 38 -3.51 -13.76 17.79
C GLU A 38 -2.70 -14.41 16.66
N MET A 39 -1.93 -13.63 15.90
CA MET A 39 -0.96 -14.16 14.93
C MET A 39 0.25 -14.84 15.59
N GLY A 40 0.39 -14.75 16.92
CA GLY A 40 1.54 -15.27 17.66
C GLY A 40 2.76 -14.35 17.64
N ILE A 41 2.58 -13.06 17.34
CA ILE A 41 3.66 -12.07 17.42
C ILE A 41 3.91 -11.75 18.89
N ALA A 42 5.17 -11.85 19.32
CA ALA A 42 5.60 -11.58 20.69
C ALA A 42 5.47 -10.08 21.03
N GLU A 43 5.17 -9.75 22.29
CA GLU A 43 4.89 -8.35 22.70
C GLU A 43 6.11 -7.44 22.47
N GLU A 44 7.33 -7.96 22.64
CA GLU A 44 8.58 -7.25 22.36
C GLU A 44 8.81 -6.95 20.88
N ASP A 45 8.10 -7.62 19.99
CA ASP A 45 8.12 -7.37 18.55
C ASP A 45 6.97 -6.45 18.09
N ILE A 46 6.04 -6.10 18.98
CA ILE A 46 4.95 -5.15 18.71
C ILE A 46 5.39 -3.76 19.17
N ILE A 47 5.65 -2.85 18.23
CA ILE A 47 6.22 -1.53 18.53
C ILE A 47 5.23 -0.39 18.21
N PRO A 48 5.27 0.72 18.98
CA PRO A 48 4.52 1.91 18.62
C PRO A 48 5.13 2.61 17.40
N VAL A 49 4.28 3.13 16.52
CA VAL A 49 4.65 3.98 15.40
C VAL A 49 3.91 5.32 15.55
N PRO A 50 4.60 6.46 15.73
CA PRO A 50 3.96 7.74 15.97
C PRO A 50 3.19 8.19 14.73
N ARG A 51 1.85 8.13 14.80
CA ARG A 51 0.95 8.37 13.66
C ARG A 51 1.21 9.71 12.97
N TYR A 52 1.51 10.76 13.72
CA TYR A 52 1.69 12.12 13.18
C TYR A 52 3.10 12.39 12.66
N ASP A 53 4.03 11.45 12.76
CA ASP A 53 5.45 11.61 12.38
C ASP A 53 5.97 10.46 11.51
N MET A 54 5.05 9.70 10.91
CA MET A 54 5.37 8.53 10.10
C MET A 54 6.29 8.84 8.91
N THR A 55 6.14 9.99 8.25
CA THR A 55 7.04 10.42 7.16
C THR A 55 8.49 10.56 7.64
N ASN A 56 8.68 11.02 8.87
CA ASN A 56 9.98 11.29 9.47
C ASN A 56 10.47 10.14 10.38
N TYR A 57 9.81 8.98 10.32
CA TYR A 57 10.11 7.86 11.20
C TYR A 57 11.50 7.27 10.92
N ASP A 58 12.35 7.26 11.95
CA ASP A 58 13.71 6.69 11.92
C ASP A 58 13.93 5.61 13.00
N GLY A 59 12.84 5.07 13.57
CA GLY A 59 12.87 4.01 14.58
C GLY A 59 13.29 2.65 14.02
N GLU A 60 12.81 1.57 14.65
CA GLU A 60 13.06 0.20 14.17
C GLU A 60 12.29 -0.09 12.88
N GLU A 61 12.93 -0.78 11.94
CA GLU A 61 12.26 -1.22 10.71
C GLU A 61 11.10 -2.18 11.04
N CYS A 62 9.89 -1.86 10.58
CA CYS A 62 8.69 -2.59 10.94
C CYS A 62 7.67 -2.70 9.81
N ILE A 63 6.81 -3.72 9.92
CA ILE A 63 5.57 -3.81 9.15
C ILE A 63 4.48 -3.14 9.97
N CYS A 64 3.92 -2.04 9.49
CA CYS A 64 2.97 -1.24 10.25
C CYS A 64 1.57 -1.29 9.64
N THR A 65 0.57 -1.68 10.43
CA THR A 65 -0.83 -1.59 10.02
C THR A 65 -1.28 -0.14 10.06
N ILE A 66 -1.70 0.39 8.91
CA ILE A 66 -2.22 1.77 8.84
C ILE A 66 -3.73 1.75 8.97
N ASN A 67 -4.17 1.83 10.22
CA ASN A 67 -5.55 1.86 10.68
C ASN A 67 -5.83 3.24 11.29
N THR A 68 -6.37 4.15 10.48
CA THR A 68 -6.63 5.52 10.95
C THR A 68 -7.70 6.23 10.12
N CYS A 69 -8.09 7.39 10.64
CA CYS A 69 -8.95 8.36 10.00
C CYS A 69 -8.12 9.61 9.73
N SER A 70 -7.94 9.97 8.46
CA SER A 70 -7.30 11.20 8.03
C SER A 70 -8.36 12.14 7.44
N THR A 71 -8.47 13.33 8.01
CA THR A 71 -9.38 14.37 7.53
C THR A 71 -8.57 15.66 7.35
N TYR A 72 -9.03 16.79 7.87
CA TYR A 72 -8.36 18.08 7.76
C TYR A 72 -7.33 18.32 8.86
N GLU A 73 -6.74 17.27 9.39
CA GLU A 73 -5.80 17.37 10.52
C GLU A 73 -4.58 18.21 10.18
N GLU A 74 -4.12 18.19 8.93
CA GLU A 74 -3.00 19.00 8.43
C GLU A 74 -3.29 20.51 8.46
N LEU A 75 -4.56 20.92 8.44
CA LEU A 75 -4.94 22.33 8.60
C LEU A 75 -4.88 22.80 10.05
N ALA A 76 -4.98 21.86 11.00
CA ALA A 76 -5.06 22.14 12.42
C ALA A 76 -3.75 21.81 13.16
N TYR A 77 -2.92 20.91 12.61
CA TYR A 77 -1.81 20.27 13.30
C TYR A 77 -0.61 20.06 12.37
N ASP A 78 0.58 20.13 12.97
CA ASP A 78 1.83 19.70 12.37
C ASP A 78 1.86 18.17 12.21
N SER A 79 1.29 17.68 11.12
CA SER A 79 1.04 16.25 10.84
C SER A 79 1.82 15.79 9.60
N HIS A 80 2.72 14.83 9.78
CA HIS A 80 3.53 14.20 8.74
C HIS A 80 3.23 12.69 8.68
N PHE A 81 2.03 12.36 8.20
CA PHE A 81 1.49 11.00 8.25
C PHE A 81 1.91 10.16 7.03
N MET A 82 1.75 10.66 5.82
CA MET A 82 2.03 9.92 4.58
C MET A 82 2.71 10.82 3.53
N PRO A 83 3.55 10.28 2.64
CA PRO A 83 4.01 8.89 2.61
C PRO A 83 4.90 8.56 3.82
N PRO A 84 4.96 7.30 4.26
CA PRO A 84 5.70 6.91 5.45
C PRO A 84 7.21 6.80 5.15
N GLY A 85 8.03 6.95 6.18
CA GLY A 85 9.48 6.79 6.09
C GLY A 85 9.88 5.39 5.65
N ARG A 86 11.09 5.25 5.08
CA ARG A 86 11.58 4.00 4.44
C ARG A 86 11.64 2.78 5.37
N LYS A 87 11.67 3.00 6.69
CA LYS A 87 11.67 1.95 7.71
C LYS A 87 10.26 1.43 8.06
N ILE A 88 9.21 2.03 7.51
CA ILE A 88 7.84 1.60 7.69
C ILE A 88 7.37 0.89 6.42
N HIS A 89 7.18 -0.42 6.52
CA HIS A 89 6.49 -1.22 5.52
C HIS A 89 5.00 -1.17 5.81
N ALA A 90 4.33 -0.14 5.29
CA ALA A 90 2.95 0.15 5.62
C ALA A 90 1.98 -0.85 4.97
N VAL A 91 1.01 -1.31 5.75
CA VAL A 91 -0.12 -2.12 5.30
C VAL A 91 -1.41 -1.33 5.54
N PRO A 92 -1.89 -0.54 4.55
CA PRO A 92 -3.10 0.27 4.69
C PRO A 92 -4.35 -0.58 4.88
N PHE A 93 -4.94 -0.57 6.07
CA PHE A 93 -6.07 -1.41 6.45
C PHE A 93 -7.07 -0.60 7.30
N SER A 94 -8.35 -0.56 6.93
CA SER A 94 -9.36 0.28 7.59
C SER A 94 -9.05 1.79 7.55
N LEU A 95 -8.53 2.27 6.42
CA LEU A 95 -8.23 3.68 6.20
C LEU A 95 -9.50 4.48 5.88
N HIS A 96 -9.70 5.61 6.55
CA HIS A 96 -10.68 6.63 6.14
C HIS A 96 -9.93 7.89 5.71
N ILE A 97 -10.21 8.42 4.52
CA ILE A 97 -9.65 9.69 4.04
C ILE A 97 -10.77 10.63 3.60
N ASN A 98 -10.94 11.72 4.35
CA ASN A 98 -11.83 12.82 3.98
C ASN A 98 -11.06 14.16 3.97
N ARG A 99 -10.08 14.22 3.06
CA ARG A 99 -9.35 15.43 2.65
C ARG A 99 -8.76 15.22 1.26
N ASP A 100 -8.22 16.26 0.65
CA ASP A 100 -7.41 16.13 -0.56
C ASP A 100 -6.16 15.29 -0.29
N ILE A 101 -5.71 14.54 -1.30
CA ILE A 101 -4.58 13.62 -1.21
C ILE A 101 -3.42 14.24 -1.97
N ALA A 102 -2.29 14.44 -1.30
CA ALA A 102 -1.09 14.98 -1.93
C ALA A 102 -0.57 14.02 -3.02
N ALA A 103 0.14 14.55 -4.01
CA ALA A 103 0.54 13.77 -5.18
C ALA A 103 1.49 12.60 -4.82
N ASP A 104 2.39 12.81 -3.87
CA ASP A 104 3.32 11.81 -3.35
C ASP A 104 2.64 10.75 -2.49
N GLU A 105 1.67 11.14 -1.65
CA GLU A 105 0.81 10.21 -0.92
C GLU A 105 -0.04 9.34 -1.86
N LEU A 106 -0.61 9.95 -2.91
CA LEU A 106 -1.39 9.23 -3.91
C LEU A 106 -0.52 8.22 -4.68
N GLU A 107 0.69 8.64 -5.07
CA GLU A 107 1.64 7.75 -5.74
C GLU A 107 2.07 6.60 -4.81
N TYR A 108 2.24 6.88 -3.52
CA TYR A 108 2.47 5.83 -2.53
C TYR A 108 1.32 4.82 -2.50
N TYR A 109 0.07 5.28 -2.41
CA TYR A 109 -1.09 4.37 -2.42
C TYR A 109 -1.21 3.57 -3.72
N ARG A 110 -0.87 4.14 -4.87
CA ARG A 110 -0.82 3.41 -6.16
C ARG A 110 0.27 2.34 -6.19
N SER A 111 1.36 2.55 -5.45
CA SER A 111 2.45 1.57 -5.33
C SER A 111 2.12 0.41 -4.38
N CYS A 112 1.13 0.57 -3.49
CA CYS A 112 0.63 -0.52 -2.66
C CYS A 112 -0.09 -1.57 -3.51
N THR A 113 0.10 -2.86 -3.18
CA THR A 113 -0.64 -3.96 -3.82
C THR A 113 -2.15 -3.77 -3.70
N ASP A 114 -2.60 -3.36 -2.52
CA ASP A 114 -3.99 -3.08 -2.20
C ASP A 114 -4.10 -2.06 -1.05
N VAL A 115 -5.22 -1.34 -1.00
CA VAL A 115 -5.52 -0.37 0.06
C VAL A 115 -6.88 -0.69 0.68
N GLY A 116 -6.85 -1.18 1.91
CA GLY A 116 -8.05 -1.50 2.69
C GLY A 116 -8.66 -0.24 3.30
N CYS A 117 -9.92 0.03 2.95
CA CYS A 117 -10.65 1.23 3.33
C CYS A 117 -11.71 0.91 4.38
N ARG A 118 -11.91 1.83 5.33
CA ARG A 118 -12.90 1.68 6.39
C ARG A 118 -14.33 1.76 5.88
N ASP A 119 -14.55 2.63 4.91
CA ASP A 119 -15.86 3.02 4.41
C ASP A 119 -15.86 3.09 2.88
N GLU A 120 -17.07 3.03 2.32
CA GLU A 120 -17.27 3.07 0.87
C GLU A 120 -16.83 4.40 0.26
N PHE A 121 -16.99 5.51 0.97
CA PHE A 121 -16.56 6.82 0.49
C PHE A 121 -15.07 6.81 0.15
N THR A 122 -14.24 6.38 1.10
CA THR A 122 -12.78 6.30 0.91
C THR A 122 -12.42 5.29 -0.18
N ALA A 123 -13.07 4.11 -0.20
CA ALA A 123 -12.82 3.09 -1.22
C ALA A 123 -13.09 3.63 -2.63
N ARG A 124 -14.25 4.25 -2.85
CA ARG A 124 -14.63 4.84 -4.15
C ARG A 124 -13.72 5.99 -4.53
N LYS A 125 -13.36 6.86 -3.57
CA LYS A 125 -12.45 7.99 -3.80
C LYS A 125 -11.09 7.51 -4.29
N LEU A 126 -10.48 6.55 -3.61
CA LEU A 126 -9.16 6.02 -3.99
C LEU A 126 -9.21 5.23 -5.31
N ALA A 127 -10.26 4.42 -5.51
CA ALA A 127 -10.46 3.69 -6.76
C ALA A 127 -10.58 4.64 -7.97
N ALA A 128 -11.32 5.74 -7.83
CA ALA A 128 -11.44 6.76 -8.88
C ALA A 128 -10.09 7.44 -9.22
N LEU A 129 -9.13 7.41 -8.30
CA LEU A 129 -7.77 7.93 -8.50
C LEU A 129 -6.78 6.86 -8.99
N GLY A 130 -7.24 5.65 -9.32
CA GLY A 130 -6.41 4.56 -9.85
C GLY A 130 -5.68 3.74 -8.78
N VAL A 131 -6.09 3.83 -7.51
CA VAL A 131 -5.59 2.97 -6.43
C VAL A 131 -6.42 1.69 -6.37
N ASN A 132 -5.78 0.54 -6.16
CA ASN A 132 -6.47 -0.72 -5.91
C ASN A 132 -7.08 -0.74 -4.49
N ALA A 133 -8.21 -0.04 -4.32
CA ALA A 133 -8.85 0.18 -3.03
C ALA A 133 -10.14 -0.64 -2.87
N TYR A 134 -10.37 -1.17 -1.66
CA TYR A 134 -11.54 -2.00 -1.36
C TYR A 134 -12.01 -1.82 0.09
N LEU A 135 -13.27 -2.16 0.36
CA LEU A 135 -13.86 -2.03 1.70
C LEU A 135 -13.38 -3.15 2.63
N THR A 136 -12.80 -2.78 3.77
CA THR A 136 -12.42 -3.70 4.86
C THR A 136 -13.25 -3.51 6.14
N GLY A 137 -14.00 -2.42 6.27
CA GLY A 137 -14.62 -2.04 7.55
C GLY A 137 -13.58 -1.56 8.57
N CYS A 138 -13.97 -1.42 9.85
CA CYS A 138 -13.07 -1.05 10.93
C CYS A 138 -12.52 -2.29 11.67
N LEU A 139 -11.22 -2.33 11.96
CA LEU A 139 -10.61 -3.40 12.77
C LEU A 139 -11.18 -3.52 14.19
N SER A 140 -11.86 -2.49 14.73
CA SER A 140 -12.59 -2.65 15.99
C SER A 140 -13.77 -3.63 15.91
N LEU A 141 -14.18 -4.09 14.73
CA LEU A 141 -15.09 -5.24 14.61
C LEU A 141 -14.44 -6.58 15.02
N THR A 142 -13.12 -6.61 15.24
CA THR A 142 -12.39 -7.84 15.55
C THR A 142 -12.11 -8.07 17.03
N PHE A 143 -12.68 -7.24 17.92
CA PHE A 143 -12.59 -7.53 19.36
C PHE A 143 -13.21 -8.91 19.68
N PRO A 144 -12.62 -9.67 20.61
CA PRO A 144 -13.09 -11.01 20.94
C PRO A 144 -14.48 -10.94 21.57
N ARG A 145 -15.33 -11.94 21.28
CA ARG A 145 -16.62 -12.10 21.95
C ARG A 145 -16.42 -12.24 23.46
N ARG A 146 -17.35 -11.73 24.26
CA ARG A 146 -17.36 -11.98 25.70
C ARG A 146 -17.48 -13.46 26.01
N THR A 147 -16.85 -13.87 27.10
CA THR A 147 -17.13 -15.16 27.73
C THR A 147 -18.53 -15.16 28.35
N GLN A 148 -19.10 -16.35 28.57
CA GLN A 148 -20.41 -16.48 29.22
C GLN A 148 -20.44 -15.83 30.62
N ALA A 149 -19.34 -15.91 31.38
CA ALA A 149 -19.25 -15.29 32.69
C ALA A 149 -19.28 -13.75 32.62
N GLN A 150 -18.59 -13.15 31.63
CA GLN A 150 -18.62 -11.71 31.42
C GLN A 150 -20.00 -11.22 30.98
N ASP A 151 -20.67 -11.97 30.12
CA ASP A 151 -22.03 -11.66 29.68
C ASP A 151 -23.03 -11.72 30.85
N HIS A 152 -22.95 -12.76 31.68
CA HIS A 152 -23.84 -12.93 32.84
C HIS A 152 -23.65 -11.85 33.92
N ASN A 153 -22.43 -11.34 34.09
CA ASN A 153 -22.12 -10.33 35.11
C ASN A 153 -22.38 -8.88 34.63
N ALA A 154 -22.72 -8.69 33.35
CA ALA A 154 -22.93 -7.36 32.79
C ALA A 154 -24.32 -6.81 33.14
N ASP A 155 -24.34 -5.75 33.96
CA ASP A 155 -25.58 -5.18 34.52
C ASP A 155 -25.78 -3.68 34.20
N LYS A 156 -24.81 -3.01 33.57
CA LYS A 156 -24.84 -1.55 33.35
C LYS A 156 -25.31 -1.17 31.95
N VAL A 157 -26.16 -0.14 31.88
CA VAL A 157 -26.41 0.57 30.62
C VAL A 157 -25.46 1.76 30.54
N TYR A 158 -24.80 1.96 29.39
CA TYR A 158 -23.91 3.09 29.17
C TYR A 158 -24.47 4.04 28.12
N LEU A 159 -24.50 5.34 28.44
CA LEU A 159 -24.75 6.41 27.49
C LEU A 159 -23.39 7.04 27.12
N ILE A 160 -22.92 6.81 25.89
CA ILE A 160 -21.59 7.26 25.46
C ILE A 160 -21.72 8.31 24.37
N ASP A 161 -21.52 9.58 24.74
CA ASP A 161 -21.68 10.73 23.85
C ASP A 161 -22.98 10.62 23.01
N VAL A 162 -24.13 10.47 23.68
CA VAL A 162 -25.44 10.48 23.00
C VAL A 162 -25.65 11.84 22.32
N GLN A 163 -26.31 11.85 21.15
CA GLN A 163 -26.57 13.11 20.45
C GLN A 163 -27.50 13.99 21.29
N SER A 164 -27.16 15.27 21.44
CA SER A 164 -27.97 16.21 22.22
C SER A 164 -29.41 16.25 21.72
N GLY A 165 -30.35 16.16 22.67
CA GLY A 165 -31.80 16.11 22.42
C GLY A 165 -32.29 14.70 22.11
N PHE A 166 -31.40 13.72 21.89
CA PHE A 166 -31.80 12.32 21.79
C PHE A 166 -32.11 11.73 23.17
N GLU A 167 -31.54 12.31 24.23
CA GLU A 167 -31.79 11.88 25.61
C GLU A 167 -33.28 11.95 25.98
N ASP A 168 -34.02 12.92 25.41
CA ASP A 168 -35.45 13.13 25.66
C ASP A 168 -36.34 11.95 25.19
N PHE A 169 -35.83 11.11 24.29
CA PHE A 169 -36.53 9.93 23.79
C PHE A 169 -36.19 8.65 24.56
N ILE A 170 -35.11 8.66 25.35
CA ILE A 170 -34.68 7.49 26.10
C ILE A 170 -35.68 7.25 27.25
N PRO A 171 -36.23 6.03 27.41
CA PRO A 171 -37.11 5.70 28.53
C PRO A 171 -36.51 6.10 29.87
N LYS A 172 -37.33 6.71 30.73
CA LYS A 172 -36.89 7.25 32.03
C LYS A 172 -36.20 6.18 32.89
N GLU A 173 -36.69 4.95 32.86
CA GLU A 173 -36.10 3.84 33.62
C GLU A 173 -34.68 3.50 33.14
N ILE A 174 -34.37 3.68 31.86
CA ILE A 174 -33.02 3.51 31.32
C ILE A 174 -32.13 4.66 31.79
N LEU A 175 -32.60 5.91 31.62
CA LEU A 175 -31.84 7.11 32.01
C LEU A 175 -31.44 7.09 33.49
N GLU A 176 -32.37 6.76 34.39
CA GLU A 176 -32.14 6.76 35.84
C GLU A 176 -31.08 5.74 36.29
N ASN A 177 -30.87 4.68 35.52
CA ASN A 177 -29.94 3.59 35.85
C ASN A 177 -28.68 3.56 34.96
N ALA A 178 -28.58 4.46 33.98
CA ALA A 178 -27.47 4.47 33.06
C ALA A 178 -26.24 5.20 33.61
N VAL A 179 -25.07 4.77 33.14
CA VAL A 179 -23.79 5.42 33.42
C VAL A 179 -23.41 6.27 32.21
N GLU A 180 -23.31 7.58 32.42
CA GLU A 180 -22.84 8.50 31.38
C GLU A 180 -21.32 8.47 31.28
N LEU A 181 -20.82 8.32 30.04
CA LEU A 181 -19.41 8.41 29.73
C LEU A 181 -19.19 9.25 28.46
N SER A 182 -17.99 9.79 28.32
CA SER A 182 -17.54 10.39 27.06
C SER A 182 -16.35 9.62 26.49
N ASN A 183 -16.27 9.54 25.16
CA ASN A 183 -15.04 9.14 24.46
C ASN A 183 -14.15 10.34 24.15
N ILE A 184 -14.55 11.56 24.52
CA ILE A 184 -13.70 12.73 24.49
C ILE A 184 -13.01 12.85 25.86
N HIS A 185 -11.72 12.57 25.87
CA HIS A 185 -10.87 12.79 27.03
C HIS A 185 -10.18 14.15 26.91
N ARG A 186 -10.04 14.87 28.02
CA ARG A 186 -9.31 16.14 28.10
C ARG A 186 -8.25 15.99 29.18
N PHE A 187 -6.99 15.91 28.80
CA PHE A 187 -5.88 15.91 29.74
C PHE A 187 -5.22 17.30 29.75
N ALA A 188 -4.62 17.63 30.90
CA ALA A 188 -3.93 18.89 31.10
C ALA A 188 -2.52 18.83 30.52
N ILE A 189 -2.17 19.81 29.70
CA ILE A 189 -0.84 19.94 29.12
C ILE A 189 -0.02 20.82 30.05
N VAL A 190 0.90 20.20 30.79
CA VAL A 190 1.69 20.87 31.84
C VAL A 190 3.09 21.26 31.39
N HIS A 191 3.37 21.19 30.08
CA HIS A 191 4.66 21.51 29.49
C HIS A 191 4.52 22.43 28.27
N GLY A 192 5.56 23.22 27.96
CA GLY A 192 5.57 24.15 26.81
C GLY A 192 5.78 23.51 25.43
N SER A 193 5.73 22.17 25.32
CA SER A 193 5.91 21.46 24.04
C SER A 193 4.69 21.59 23.12
N ARG A 194 4.96 21.63 21.81
CA ARG A 194 3.94 21.55 20.74
C ARG A 194 3.51 20.13 20.41
N ARG A 195 3.90 19.13 21.21
CA ARG A 195 3.58 17.71 21.02
C ARG A 195 3.37 17.02 22.36
N MET A 196 2.46 16.05 22.40
CA MET A 196 2.35 15.12 23.53
C MET A 196 3.71 14.46 23.76
N THR A 197 4.08 14.27 25.01
CA THR A 197 5.19 13.38 25.34
C THR A 197 4.85 11.94 24.96
N GLU A 198 5.87 11.11 24.83
CA GLU A 198 5.69 9.67 24.61
C GLU A 198 4.87 9.02 25.74
N GLN A 199 5.15 9.39 27.00
CA GLN A 199 4.40 8.89 28.16
C GLN A 199 2.91 9.25 28.09
N GLU A 200 2.56 10.51 27.78
CA GLU A 200 1.16 10.91 27.63
C GLU A 200 0.46 10.16 26.49
N ALA A 201 1.17 9.86 25.40
CA ALA A 201 0.63 9.08 24.29
C ALA A 201 0.34 7.63 24.70
N PHE A 202 1.22 7.02 25.51
CA PHE A 202 1.00 5.69 26.09
C PHE A 202 -0.14 5.68 27.12
N ASP A 203 -0.21 6.69 27.99
CA ASP A 203 -1.31 6.82 28.96
C ASP A 203 -2.65 6.97 28.22
N PHE A 204 -2.69 7.79 27.16
CA PHE A 204 -3.85 7.90 26.29
C PHE A 204 -4.19 6.58 25.60
N HIS A 205 -3.18 5.80 25.17
CA HIS A 205 -3.40 4.47 24.63
C HIS A 205 -4.04 3.52 25.65
N LYS A 206 -3.51 3.51 26.88
CA LYS A 206 -4.03 2.72 27.99
C LYS A 206 -5.48 3.06 28.33
N LEU A 207 -5.86 4.35 28.31
CA LEU A 207 -7.26 4.76 28.51
C LEU A 207 -8.23 4.11 27.50
N GLY A 208 -7.78 3.90 26.26
CA GLY A 208 -8.55 3.15 25.26
C GLY A 208 -8.71 1.67 25.61
N GLU A 209 -7.62 1.02 26.04
CA GLU A 209 -7.64 -0.38 26.49
C GLU A 209 -8.57 -0.56 27.71
N ASP A 210 -8.44 0.33 28.71
CA ASP A 210 -9.23 0.33 29.93
C ASP A 210 -10.72 0.57 29.63
N ARG A 211 -11.04 1.44 28.66
CA ARG A 211 -12.43 1.66 28.22
C ARG A 211 -13.05 0.40 27.64
N ILE A 212 -12.31 -0.34 26.80
CA ILE A 212 -12.80 -1.60 26.24
C ILE A 212 -12.96 -2.65 27.32
N ALA A 213 -12.00 -2.76 28.26
CA ALA A 213 -12.09 -3.69 29.38
C ALA A 213 -13.34 -3.41 30.25
N LEU A 214 -13.60 -2.14 30.58
CA LEU A 214 -14.80 -1.72 31.30
C LEU A 214 -16.06 -2.18 30.58
N LEU A 215 -16.24 -1.79 29.32
CA LEU A 215 -17.47 -2.12 28.57
C LEU A 215 -17.64 -3.63 28.39
N ARG A 216 -16.55 -4.36 28.13
CA ARG A 216 -16.57 -5.82 28.05
C ARG A 216 -17.11 -6.46 29.33
N ASP A 217 -16.66 -5.98 30.49
CA ASP A 217 -16.91 -6.66 31.76
C ASP A 217 -18.24 -6.25 32.41
N THR A 218 -18.79 -5.08 32.09
CA THR A 218 -19.97 -4.53 32.81
C THR A 218 -21.13 -4.11 31.91
N ALA A 219 -20.94 -3.87 30.61
CA ALA A 219 -21.99 -3.29 29.78
C ALA A 219 -23.05 -4.33 29.36
N LYS A 220 -24.28 -4.11 29.80
CA LYS A 220 -25.48 -4.82 29.33
C LYS A 220 -26.04 -4.20 28.04
N LEU A 221 -25.91 -2.89 27.87
CA LEU A 221 -26.37 -2.13 26.71
C LEU A 221 -25.51 -0.88 26.54
N VAL A 222 -25.20 -0.51 25.30
CA VAL A 222 -24.51 0.76 24.97
C VAL A 222 -25.37 1.59 24.02
N ILE A 223 -25.65 2.84 24.40
CA ILE A 223 -26.36 3.82 23.57
C ILE A 223 -25.37 4.92 23.20
N THR A 224 -25.10 5.14 21.91
CA THR A 224 -23.96 5.99 21.51
C THR A 224 -24.08 6.59 20.11
N SER A 225 -23.48 7.78 19.93
CA SER A 225 -23.24 8.38 18.60
C SER A 225 -21.84 8.08 18.04
N ARG A 226 -21.02 7.29 18.76
CA ARG A 226 -19.60 7.07 18.45
C ARG A 226 -19.35 5.71 17.83
N LEU A 227 -18.82 5.71 16.60
CA LEU A 227 -18.38 4.49 15.91
C LEU A 227 -17.50 3.58 16.76
N HIS A 228 -16.46 4.13 17.41
CA HIS A 228 -15.52 3.34 18.21
C HIS A 228 -16.01 3.07 19.64
N ALA A 229 -17.27 3.38 19.96
CA ALA A 229 -17.99 2.73 21.05
C ALA A 229 -18.89 1.61 20.50
N ALA A 230 -19.62 1.88 19.42
CA ALA A 230 -20.54 0.93 18.80
C ALA A 230 -19.86 -0.32 18.22
N ALA A 231 -18.88 -0.15 17.33
CA ALA A 231 -18.20 -1.26 16.65
C ALA A 231 -17.55 -2.28 17.59
N PRO A 232 -16.73 -1.88 18.60
CA PRO A 232 -16.18 -2.86 19.53
C PRO A 232 -17.25 -3.52 20.40
N CYS A 233 -18.31 -2.80 20.79
CA CYS A 233 -19.40 -3.40 21.56
C CYS A 233 -20.18 -4.44 20.75
N LEU A 234 -20.51 -4.13 19.49
CA LEU A 234 -21.07 -5.08 18.53
C LEU A 234 -20.19 -6.33 18.43
N ALA A 235 -18.89 -6.16 18.25
CA ALA A 235 -17.94 -7.27 18.16
C ALA A 235 -17.89 -8.12 19.43
N MET A 236 -17.99 -7.51 20.61
CA MET A 236 -17.98 -8.23 21.88
C MET A 236 -19.31 -8.96 22.17
N GLY A 237 -20.36 -8.74 21.38
CA GLY A 237 -21.70 -9.27 21.61
C GLY A 237 -22.48 -8.47 22.65
N ILE A 238 -22.18 -7.17 22.78
CA ILE A 238 -22.93 -6.24 23.63
C ILE A 238 -24.00 -5.58 22.75
N PRO A 239 -25.29 -5.55 23.17
CA PRO A 239 -26.33 -4.78 22.49
C PRO A 239 -25.95 -3.31 22.32
N VAL A 240 -26.24 -2.74 21.14
CA VAL A 240 -25.94 -1.34 20.83
C VAL A 240 -27.15 -0.65 20.21
N ILE A 241 -27.45 0.56 20.69
CA ILE A 241 -28.35 1.51 20.03
C ILE A 241 -27.51 2.68 19.50
N MET A 242 -27.43 2.81 18.18
CA MET A 242 -26.71 3.91 17.55
C MET A 242 -27.61 5.12 17.38
N THR A 243 -27.12 6.30 17.74
CA THR A 243 -27.91 7.55 17.76
C THR A 243 -27.45 8.58 16.74
N LYS A 244 -26.72 8.15 15.70
CA LYS A 244 -26.18 9.05 14.68
C LYS A 244 -25.95 8.33 13.34
N HIS A 245 -26.36 8.98 12.25
CA HIS A 245 -25.86 8.67 10.90
C HIS A 245 -24.61 9.47 10.55
N ASP A 246 -23.67 8.82 9.88
CA ASP A 246 -22.42 9.42 9.43
C ASP A 246 -21.86 8.58 8.28
N ASP A 247 -21.34 9.19 7.21
CA ASP A 247 -20.81 8.46 6.04
C ASP A 247 -19.68 7.48 6.43
N ARG A 248 -18.98 7.74 7.53
CA ARG A 248 -17.94 6.86 8.09
C ARG A 248 -18.51 5.55 8.65
N PHE A 249 -19.82 5.48 8.87
CA PHE A 249 -20.50 4.37 9.52
C PHE A 249 -21.11 3.39 8.51
N GLY A 250 -21.01 3.65 7.20
CA GLY A 250 -21.68 2.85 6.17
C GLY A 250 -21.35 1.34 6.18
N PHE A 251 -20.23 0.93 6.78
CA PHE A 251 -19.96 -0.50 7.00
C PHE A 251 -20.73 -1.09 8.20
N ILE A 252 -20.91 -0.33 9.29
CA ILE A 252 -21.59 -0.78 10.51
C ILE A 252 -23.11 -0.67 10.41
N ASP A 253 -23.62 0.26 9.60
CA ASP A 253 -25.05 0.40 9.30
C ASP A 253 -25.64 -0.85 8.60
N ARG A 254 -24.78 -1.77 8.14
CA ARG A 254 -25.18 -3.09 7.62
C ARG A 254 -25.53 -4.10 8.73
N PHE A 255 -25.17 -3.80 9.97
CA PHE A 255 -25.44 -4.63 11.15
C PHE A 255 -26.37 -3.92 12.14
N LEU A 256 -26.12 -2.64 12.40
CA LEU A 256 -26.86 -1.85 13.38
C LEU A 256 -27.79 -0.86 12.67
N THR A 257 -28.96 -0.65 13.24
CA THR A 257 -29.82 0.47 12.85
C THR A 257 -29.35 1.72 13.59
N SER A 258 -29.02 2.76 12.83
CA SER A 258 -28.73 4.09 13.35
C SER A 258 -30.04 4.86 13.44
N TYR A 259 -30.37 5.37 14.63
CA TYR A 259 -31.57 6.15 14.89
C TYR A 259 -31.23 7.63 15.00
N THR A 260 -32.20 8.46 14.62
CA THR A 260 -32.20 9.91 14.76
C THR A 260 -33.35 10.38 15.63
N ASN A 261 -33.41 11.67 15.91
CA ASN A 261 -34.55 12.30 16.58
C ASN A 261 -35.86 12.24 15.78
N TRP A 262 -35.87 11.67 14.58
CA TRP A 262 -37.07 11.44 13.76
C TRP A 262 -37.65 10.02 13.95
N ASP A 263 -36.90 9.09 14.54
CA ASP A 263 -37.23 7.67 14.59
C ASP A 263 -37.93 7.26 15.91
N THR A 264 -38.61 8.19 16.58
CA THR A 264 -39.02 8.09 18.00
C THR A 264 -39.87 6.88 18.35
N ASP A 265 -40.69 6.41 17.40
CA ASP A 265 -41.70 5.38 17.67
C ASP A 265 -41.24 3.96 17.30
N CYS A 266 -40.04 3.82 16.71
CA CYS A 266 -39.53 2.54 16.21
C CYS A 266 -38.21 2.08 16.86
N ILE A 267 -37.71 2.80 17.86
CA ILE A 267 -36.48 2.42 18.58
C ILE A 267 -36.76 1.18 19.44
N ASP A 268 -36.04 0.09 19.15
CA ASP A 268 -35.95 -1.06 20.07
C ASP A 268 -35.01 -0.72 21.23
N TRP A 269 -35.57 -0.48 22.41
CA TRP A 269 -34.83 -0.16 23.64
C TRP A 269 -34.28 -1.40 24.36
N ASN A 270 -34.59 -2.61 23.89
CA ASN A 270 -34.04 -3.86 24.41
C ASN A 270 -33.53 -4.78 23.28
N PRO A 271 -32.60 -4.27 22.43
CA PRO A 271 -32.14 -5.00 21.28
C PRO A 271 -31.35 -6.24 21.74
N GLN A 272 -31.48 -7.32 20.97
CA GLN A 272 -30.68 -8.52 21.21
C GLN A 272 -29.27 -8.34 20.63
N PRO A 273 -28.24 -8.99 21.22
CA PRO A 273 -26.91 -9.04 20.61
C PRO A 273 -26.97 -9.59 19.18
N ILE A 274 -26.29 -8.91 18.26
CA ILE A 274 -26.15 -9.38 16.88
C ILE A 274 -24.89 -10.23 16.78
N ASP A 275 -25.01 -11.42 16.18
CA ASP A 275 -23.87 -12.30 15.96
C ASP A 275 -23.15 -11.95 14.65
N ILE A 276 -21.87 -11.56 14.76
CA ILE A 276 -21.01 -11.20 13.62
C ILE A 276 -19.70 -12.00 13.59
N GLU A 277 -19.65 -13.17 14.22
CA GLU A 277 -18.42 -13.98 14.30
C GLU A 277 -17.91 -14.43 12.92
N TRP A 278 -18.80 -14.66 11.96
CA TRP A 278 -18.41 -15.01 10.59
C TRP A 278 -17.69 -13.84 9.91
N GLU A 279 -18.30 -12.65 9.90
CA GLU A 279 -17.73 -11.43 9.31
C GLU A 279 -16.42 -11.06 9.99
N LYS A 280 -16.38 -11.15 11.32
CA LYS A 280 -15.18 -10.97 12.12
C LYS A 280 -14.06 -11.88 11.64
N ASN A 281 -14.33 -13.18 11.48
CA ASN A 281 -13.32 -14.11 11.01
C ASN A 281 -12.85 -13.78 9.58
N VAL A 282 -13.74 -13.37 8.68
CA VAL A 282 -13.36 -12.95 7.32
C VAL A 282 -12.41 -11.74 7.37
N ILE A 283 -12.72 -10.71 8.15
CA ILE A 283 -11.87 -9.53 8.33
C ILE A 283 -10.49 -9.94 8.89
N LYS A 284 -10.48 -10.81 9.91
CA LYS A 284 -9.25 -11.32 10.53
C LYS A 284 -8.38 -12.08 9.56
N GLN A 285 -8.93 -12.99 8.76
CA GLN A 285 -8.15 -13.74 7.78
C GLN A 285 -7.54 -12.83 6.71
N ALA A 286 -8.31 -11.84 6.23
CA ALA A 286 -7.79 -10.84 5.29
C ALA A 286 -6.64 -10.03 5.91
N PHE A 287 -6.79 -9.61 7.17
CA PHE A 287 -5.73 -8.94 7.92
C PHE A 287 -4.47 -9.82 8.05
N PHE A 288 -4.61 -11.06 8.52
CA PHE A 288 -3.49 -12.00 8.71
C PHE A 288 -2.76 -12.28 7.39
N GLN A 289 -3.50 -12.45 6.29
CA GLN A 289 -2.92 -12.67 4.98
C GLN A 289 -2.06 -11.48 4.54
N ARG A 290 -2.54 -10.24 4.72
CA ARG A 290 -1.81 -9.05 4.29
C ARG A 290 -0.53 -8.84 5.09
N ILE A 291 -0.58 -9.03 6.42
CA ILE A 291 0.62 -8.95 7.27
C ILE A 291 1.63 -10.04 6.91
N ARG A 292 1.18 -11.29 6.73
CA ARG A 292 2.07 -12.41 6.33
C ARG A 292 2.68 -12.20 4.94
N SER A 293 1.89 -11.70 3.99
CA SER A 293 2.37 -11.40 2.65
C SER A 293 3.45 -10.32 2.68
N GLU A 294 3.25 -9.25 3.46
CA GLU A 294 4.26 -8.21 3.58
C GLU A 294 5.52 -8.73 4.26
N ALA A 295 5.39 -9.54 5.32
CA ALA A 295 6.54 -10.18 5.95
C ALA A 295 7.33 -11.07 4.97
N ALA A 296 6.64 -11.88 4.17
CA ALA A 296 7.27 -12.70 3.14
C ALA A 296 7.97 -11.84 2.05
N ASN A 297 7.35 -10.74 1.62
CA ASN A 297 7.94 -9.80 0.66
C ASN A 297 9.22 -9.18 1.21
N GLN A 298 9.25 -8.81 2.49
CA GLN A 298 10.45 -8.25 3.12
C GLN A 298 11.58 -9.27 3.22
N GLU A 299 11.28 -10.52 3.56
CA GLU A 299 12.28 -11.59 3.57
C GLU A 299 12.80 -11.90 2.15
N LEU A 300 11.94 -11.87 1.13
CA LEU A 300 12.36 -11.97 -0.27
C LEU A 300 13.30 -10.82 -0.67
N ARG A 301 12.95 -9.59 -0.33
CA ARG A 301 13.77 -8.40 -0.62
C ARG A 301 15.15 -8.51 0.04
N LYS A 302 15.20 -8.88 1.32
CA LYS A 302 16.46 -9.13 2.05
C LYS A 302 17.27 -10.25 1.43
N MET A 303 16.63 -11.37 1.10
CA MET A 303 17.29 -12.50 0.45
C MET A 303 17.96 -12.06 -0.85
N TRP A 304 17.23 -11.38 -1.75
CA TRP A 304 17.78 -10.93 -3.03
C TRP A 304 18.85 -9.85 -2.86
N ALA A 305 18.65 -8.88 -1.96
CA ALA A 305 19.65 -7.84 -1.66
C ALA A 305 20.96 -8.41 -1.10
N SER A 306 20.89 -9.55 -0.39
CA SER A 306 22.08 -10.24 0.14
C SER A 306 22.88 -11.01 -0.92
N LYS A 307 22.34 -11.23 -2.12
CA LYS A 307 23.03 -12.00 -3.16
C LYS A 307 24.00 -11.09 -3.90
N GLU A 308 25.27 -11.51 -3.91
CA GLU A 308 26.29 -10.88 -4.74
C GLU A 308 25.92 -11.01 -6.23
N ILE A 309 26.07 -9.90 -6.93
CA ILE A 309 25.79 -9.81 -8.36
C ILE A 309 26.97 -10.43 -9.12
N LYS A 310 26.92 -11.73 -9.40
CA LYS A 310 28.04 -12.48 -10.02
C LYS A 310 28.25 -12.19 -11.51
N SER A 311 27.28 -11.58 -12.18
CA SER A 311 27.35 -11.15 -13.59
C SER A 311 26.51 -9.89 -13.74
N ASN A 312 27.03 -8.84 -14.39
CA ASN A 312 26.37 -7.55 -14.60
C ASN A 312 24.85 -7.69 -14.81
N ILE A 313 24.07 -7.21 -13.83
CA ILE A 313 22.59 -7.10 -13.90
C ILE A 313 22.17 -6.09 -14.95
N HIS A 314 23.08 -5.22 -15.37
CA HIS A 314 22.96 -4.60 -16.66
C HIS A 314 23.15 -5.70 -17.71
N TYR A 315 22.04 -6.26 -18.18
CA TYR A 315 21.92 -6.73 -19.55
C TYR A 315 22.05 -5.51 -20.49
N GLU A 316 23.08 -4.69 -20.27
CA GLU A 316 23.70 -3.93 -21.32
C GLU A 316 24.25 -5.03 -22.22
N PRO A 317 23.59 -5.30 -23.36
CA PRO A 317 23.91 -6.48 -24.13
C PRO A 317 25.40 -6.40 -24.38
N GLN A 318 26.15 -7.47 -24.19
CA GLN A 318 27.59 -7.45 -24.47
C GLN A 318 27.85 -6.92 -25.92
N THR A 319 26.85 -7.03 -26.79
CA THR A 319 26.68 -6.32 -28.05
C THR A 319 26.92 -4.82 -28.03
N ARG A 320 26.53 -4.07 -26.99
CA ARG A 320 26.85 -2.64 -26.84
C ARG A 320 28.36 -2.45 -26.79
N THR A 321 29.06 -3.13 -25.88
CA THR A 321 30.51 -3.10 -25.80
C THR A 321 31.16 -3.56 -27.11
N ALA A 322 30.61 -4.60 -27.74
CA ALA A 322 31.08 -5.08 -29.03
C ALA A 322 30.95 -4.00 -30.12
N LEU A 323 29.79 -3.34 -30.23
CA LEU A 323 29.53 -2.30 -31.23
C LEU A 323 30.28 -1.00 -30.95
N GLU A 324 30.51 -0.64 -29.69
CA GLU A 324 31.37 0.48 -29.30
C GLU A 324 32.83 0.26 -29.72
N SER A 325 33.29 -1.01 -29.79
CA SER A 325 34.63 -1.34 -30.27
C SER A 325 34.77 -1.29 -31.79
N VAL A 326 33.67 -1.14 -32.54
CA VAL A 326 33.70 -1.09 -34.00
C VAL A 326 33.96 0.34 -34.47
N ALA A 327 35.05 0.53 -35.21
CA ALA A 327 35.29 1.76 -35.96
C ALA A 327 34.45 1.75 -37.25
N PHE A 328 33.25 2.32 -37.19
CA PHE A 328 32.41 2.55 -38.37
C PHE A 328 33.05 3.60 -39.30
N PRO A 329 33.00 3.41 -40.63
CA PRO A 329 33.69 4.30 -41.59
C PRO A 329 33.09 5.72 -41.61
N HIS A 330 31.78 5.84 -41.38
CA HIS A 330 31.04 7.10 -41.30
C HIS A 330 30.03 7.04 -40.15
N ARG A 331 29.45 8.18 -39.77
CA ARG A 331 28.38 8.24 -38.74
C ARG A 331 26.99 7.95 -39.31
N ASP A 332 26.81 8.20 -40.61
CA ASP A 332 25.58 8.07 -41.41
C ASP A 332 25.63 6.81 -42.31
N PHE A 333 25.80 5.64 -41.70
CA PHE A 333 25.85 4.38 -42.46
C PHE A 333 24.50 3.68 -42.49
N LYS A 334 24.30 2.84 -43.51
CA LYS A 334 23.15 1.96 -43.63
C LYS A 334 23.48 0.57 -43.10
N TYR A 335 22.57 -0.02 -42.33
CA TYR A 335 22.78 -1.36 -41.79
C TYR A 335 21.51 -2.21 -41.83
N ALA A 336 21.70 -3.52 -41.82
CA ALA A 336 20.63 -4.50 -41.67
C ALA A 336 21.00 -5.49 -40.56
N VAL A 337 19.99 -6.03 -39.89
CA VAL A 337 20.20 -6.93 -38.74
C VAL A 337 19.79 -8.34 -39.11
N LEU A 338 20.71 -9.29 -39.00
CA LEU A 338 20.48 -10.70 -39.29
C LEU A 338 20.18 -11.51 -38.01
N GLY A 339 19.15 -12.35 -38.09
CA GLY A 339 18.65 -13.18 -36.99
C GLY A 339 17.81 -12.38 -35.99
N VAL A 340 16.86 -11.58 -36.48
CA VAL A 340 16.12 -10.59 -35.68
C VAL A 340 15.29 -11.18 -34.53
N ILE A 341 14.98 -12.49 -34.57
CA ILE A 341 14.27 -13.18 -33.49
C ILE A 341 15.12 -13.36 -32.22
N SER A 342 16.45 -13.24 -32.33
CA SER A 342 17.33 -13.29 -31.16
C SER A 342 17.24 -12.03 -30.33
N SER A 343 17.17 -12.20 -29.01
CA SER A 343 17.25 -11.08 -28.05
C SER A 343 18.46 -10.19 -28.32
N VAL A 344 19.60 -10.78 -28.70
CA VAL A 344 20.85 -10.06 -28.95
C VAL A 344 20.77 -9.18 -30.20
N SER A 345 20.27 -9.73 -31.31
CA SER A 345 20.08 -9.00 -32.57
C SER A 345 18.96 -7.96 -32.45
N TYR A 346 17.90 -8.26 -31.68
CA TYR A 346 16.76 -7.36 -31.46
C TYR A 346 17.18 -6.03 -30.83
N PHE A 347 18.19 -6.01 -29.96
CA PHE A 347 18.69 -4.77 -29.34
C PHE A 347 19.65 -3.96 -30.22
N VAL A 348 20.15 -4.51 -31.34
CA VAL A 348 21.11 -3.81 -32.21
C VAL A 348 20.59 -2.45 -32.67
N PRO A 349 19.33 -2.30 -33.14
CA PRO A 349 18.85 -0.99 -33.60
C PRO A 349 18.81 0.07 -32.50
N ASP A 350 18.43 -0.29 -31.27
CA ASP A 350 18.41 0.65 -30.15
C ASP A 350 19.83 1.07 -29.75
N ILE A 351 20.77 0.13 -29.75
CA ILE A 351 22.19 0.39 -29.48
C ILE A 351 22.79 1.30 -30.56
N ILE A 352 22.63 0.94 -31.84
CA ILE A 352 23.17 1.73 -32.96
C ILE A 352 22.55 3.12 -32.95
N ARG A 353 21.25 3.28 -32.73
CA ARG A 353 20.59 4.60 -32.66
C ARG A 353 21.19 5.50 -31.57
N ARG A 354 21.60 4.93 -30.43
CA ARG A 354 22.24 5.69 -29.33
C ARG A 354 23.69 6.06 -29.63
N LEU A 355 24.45 5.17 -30.28
CA LEU A 355 25.87 5.40 -30.60
C LEU A 355 26.06 6.25 -31.88
N TYR A 356 25.19 6.01 -32.87
CA TYR A 356 25.20 6.59 -34.22
C TYR A 356 23.77 6.99 -34.64
N PRO A 357 23.26 8.13 -34.16
CA PRO A 357 21.89 8.57 -34.44
C PRO A 357 21.56 8.79 -35.93
N GLU A 358 22.60 9.00 -36.75
CA GLU A 358 22.50 9.22 -38.21
C GLU A 358 22.46 7.91 -39.01
N ALA A 359 22.71 6.76 -38.36
CA ALA A 359 22.69 5.47 -39.03
C ALA A 359 21.25 5.00 -39.34
N GLU A 360 21.06 4.46 -40.54
CA GLU A 360 19.74 4.03 -41.05
C GLU A 360 19.62 2.50 -40.97
N LEU A 361 18.60 2.01 -40.24
CA LEU A 361 18.20 0.60 -40.31
C LEU A 361 17.42 0.37 -41.61
N VAL A 362 17.94 -0.46 -42.51
CA VAL A 362 17.34 -0.71 -43.83
C VAL A 362 16.33 -1.84 -43.79
N CYS A 363 16.67 -2.96 -43.15
CA CYS A 363 15.78 -4.11 -43.03
C CYS A 363 16.19 -5.04 -41.87
N GLY A 364 15.24 -5.85 -41.41
CA GLY A 364 15.55 -7.09 -40.69
C GLY A 364 15.85 -8.22 -41.68
N ILE A 365 16.67 -9.19 -41.29
CA ILE A 365 16.95 -10.38 -42.09
C ILE A 365 16.71 -11.62 -41.23
N ASP A 366 15.79 -12.48 -41.63
CA ASP A 366 15.50 -13.74 -40.92
C ASP A 366 14.77 -14.73 -41.84
N SER A 367 14.99 -16.03 -41.64
CA SER A 367 14.37 -17.07 -42.46
C SER A 367 12.89 -17.30 -42.15
N TYR A 368 12.44 -16.95 -40.95
CA TYR A 368 11.12 -17.32 -40.44
C TYR A 368 10.21 -16.12 -40.14
N VAL A 369 10.79 -14.96 -39.86
CA VAL A 369 10.03 -13.74 -39.52
C VAL A 369 9.40 -13.14 -40.78
N LYS A 370 8.09 -12.84 -40.71
CA LYS A 370 7.31 -12.24 -41.80
C LYS A 370 6.81 -10.83 -41.49
N GLN A 371 6.92 -10.41 -40.23
CA GLN A 371 6.50 -9.10 -39.74
C GLN A 371 7.62 -8.06 -39.94
N ASP A 372 7.27 -6.79 -39.81
CA ASP A 372 8.24 -5.69 -39.80
C ASP A 372 9.09 -5.70 -38.51
N PHE A 373 10.35 -5.33 -38.66
CA PHE A 373 11.35 -5.20 -37.61
C PHE A 373 11.68 -3.71 -37.42
N PHE A 374 11.27 -3.12 -36.29
CA PHE A 374 11.44 -1.68 -36.01
C PHE A 374 10.90 -0.75 -37.12
N GLY A 375 9.77 -1.13 -37.73
CA GLY A 375 9.12 -0.33 -38.79
C GLY A 375 9.72 -0.51 -40.19
N VAL A 376 10.75 -1.35 -40.35
CA VAL A 376 11.27 -1.76 -41.66
C VAL A 376 10.95 -3.22 -41.96
N LYS A 377 10.90 -3.59 -43.24
CA LYS A 377 10.55 -4.96 -43.64
C LYS A 377 11.61 -5.97 -43.20
N THR A 378 11.16 -7.18 -42.92
CA THR A 378 12.05 -8.33 -42.77
C THR A 378 12.16 -9.09 -44.09
N ILE A 379 13.39 -9.36 -44.53
CA ILE A 379 13.68 -10.14 -45.74
C ILE A 379 14.29 -11.49 -45.37
N LYS A 380 14.24 -12.44 -46.31
CA LYS A 380 14.92 -13.72 -46.15
C LYS A 380 16.42 -13.60 -46.50
N PRO A 381 17.30 -14.48 -45.97
CA PRO A 381 18.73 -14.40 -46.25
C PRO A 381 19.13 -14.48 -47.74
N ASP A 382 18.36 -15.19 -48.56
CA ASP A 382 18.57 -15.30 -50.01
C ASP A 382 18.33 -13.98 -50.77
N MET A 383 17.66 -13.02 -50.13
CA MET A 383 17.40 -11.67 -50.67
C MET A 383 18.52 -10.67 -50.32
N ILE A 384 19.50 -11.05 -49.48
CA ILE A 384 20.66 -10.20 -49.14
C ILE A 384 21.38 -9.64 -50.40
N PRO A 385 21.56 -10.41 -51.50
CA PRO A 385 22.22 -9.89 -52.70
C PRO A 385 21.53 -8.69 -53.36
N GLU A 386 20.23 -8.48 -53.11
CA GLU A 386 19.45 -7.35 -53.62
C GLU A 386 19.68 -6.05 -52.82
N LEU A 387 20.21 -6.15 -51.60
CA LEU A 387 20.61 -5.00 -50.81
C LEU A 387 21.85 -4.35 -51.41
N ASP A 388 21.89 -3.01 -51.35
CA ASP A 388 23.08 -2.22 -51.67
C ASP A 388 24.32 -2.82 -50.99
N LYS A 389 25.43 -2.87 -51.73
CA LYS A 389 26.68 -3.49 -51.29
C LYS A 389 27.32 -2.73 -50.11
N GLU A 390 26.93 -1.48 -49.90
CA GLU A 390 27.40 -0.66 -48.78
C GLU A 390 26.63 -0.93 -47.47
N VAL A 391 25.49 -1.63 -47.51
CA VAL A 391 24.70 -1.96 -46.31
C VAL A 391 25.48 -2.95 -45.44
N ILE A 392 25.82 -2.53 -44.23
CA ILE A 392 26.53 -3.34 -43.25
C ILE A 392 25.57 -4.34 -42.61
N ILE A 393 25.84 -5.64 -42.75
CA ILE A 393 25.03 -6.66 -42.09
C ILE A 393 25.57 -6.91 -40.67
N ILE A 394 24.73 -6.77 -39.65
CA ILE A 394 25.09 -7.04 -38.25
C ILE A 394 24.40 -8.32 -37.79
N THR A 395 25.16 -9.28 -37.28
CA THR A 395 24.62 -10.57 -36.79
C THR A 395 25.23 -10.99 -35.48
N ALA A 396 24.41 -11.55 -34.58
CA ALA A 396 24.85 -12.14 -33.31
C ALA A 396 24.55 -13.64 -33.19
N ILE A 397 23.96 -14.25 -34.22
CA ILE A 397 23.47 -15.63 -34.15
C ILE A 397 24.28 -16.53 -35.07
N PRO A 398 25.06 -17.49 -34.52
CA PRO A 398 25.84 -18.42 -35.33
C PRO A 398 25.01 -19.16 -36.38
N GLY A 399 23.82 -19.65 -36.03
CA GLY A 399 22.96 -20.38 -36.98
C GLY A 399 22.47 -19.51 -38.14
N ALA A 400 21.98 -18.30 -37.86
CA ALA A 400 21.55 -17.34 -38.87
C ALA A 400 22.73 -16.89 -39.74
N TYR A 401 23.89 -16.66 -39.14
CA TYR A 401 25.13 -16.37 -39.84
C TYR A 401 25.52 -17.48 -40.81
N GLN A 402 25.51 -18.75 -40.39
CA GLN A 402 25.82 -19.89 -41.27
C GLN A 402 24.85 -19.99 -42.44
N ALA A 403 23.55 -19.79 -42.20
CA ALA A 403 22.54 -19.80 -43.26
C ALA A 403 22.70 -18.64 -44.26
N ALA A 404 23.18 -17.49 -43.80
CA ALA A 404 23.40 -16.32 -44.64
C ALA A 404 24.77 -16.28 -45.33
N LEU A 405 25.74 -17.08 -44.88
CA LEU A 405 27.14 -17.03 -45.32
C LEU A 405 27.34 -17.02 -46.85
N PRO A 406 26.61 -17.82 -47.66
CA PRO A 406 26.73 -17.78 -49.12
C PRO A 406 26.39 -16.40 -49.74
N TYR A 407 25.55 -15.61 -49.07
CA TYR A 407 25.03 -14.34 -49.55
C TYR A 407 25.79 -13.12 -49.00
N LEU A 408 26.72 -13.32 -48.08
CA LEU A 408 27.54 -12.26 -47.45
C LEU A 408 28.87 -11.98 -48.19
N GLN A 409 29.15 -12.69 -49.28
CA GLN A 409 30.42 -12.56 -50.00
C GLN A 409 30.60 -11.16 -50.60
N GLY A 410 31.76 -10.55 -50.38
CA GLY A 410 32.16 -9.27 -50.98
C GLY A 410 31.49 -8.01 -50.39
N ARG A 411 30.68 -8.12 -49.33
CA ARG A 411 30.10 -6.99 -48.60
C ARG A 411 30.63 -6.91 -47.16
N PRO A 412 30.68 -5.71 -46.54
CA PRO A 412 31.06 -5.56 -45.14
C PRO A 412 29.98 -6.13 -44.21
N TYR A 413 30.40 -6.86 -43.18
CA TYR A 413 29.48 -7.32 -42.14
C TYR A 413 30.18 -7.46 -40.79
N ILE A 414 29.39 -7.40 -39.72
CA ILE A 414 29.84 -7.50 -38.33
C ILE A 414 29.24 -8.76 -37.72
N ARG A 415 30.12 -9.62 -37.20
CA ARG A 415 29.74 -10.77 -36.39
C ARG A 415 29.99 -10.47 -34.92
N LEU A 416 28.91 -10.39 -34.14
CA LEU A 416 28.93 -10.18 -32.70
C LEU A 416 29.14 -11.51 -31.97
N LYS A 417 30.07 -11.53 -31.03
CA LYS A 417 30.43 -12.68 -30.17
C LYS A 417 30.57 -12.23 -28.73
N GLY A 418 29.45 -12.19 -28.02
CA GLY A 418 29.43 -11.63 -26.66
C GLY A 418 29.89 -10.18 -26.69
N LYS A 419 30.99 -9.86 -25.99
CA LYS A 419 31.55 -8.50 -25.89
C LYS A 419 32.49 -8.09 -27.03
N TYR A 420 32.65 -8.95 -28.03
CA TYR A 420 33.57 -8.73 -29.14
C TYR A 420 32.79 -8.61 -30.44
N ALA A 421 33.23 -7.69 -31.31
CA ALA A 421 32.77 -7.60 -32.69
C ALA A 421 33.89 -8.01 -33.64
N GLU A 422 33.53 -8.79 -34.66
CA GLU A 422 34.43 -9.19 -35.72
C GLU A 422 33.94 -8.58 -37.03
N CYS A 423 34.66 -7.58 -37.51
CA CYS A 423 34.38 -6.89 -38.76
C CYS A 423 35.02 -7.65 -39.93
N ILE A 424 34.22 -8.05 -40.91
CA ILE A 424 34.65 -8.88 -42.05
C ILE A 424 34.41 -8.11 -43.34
N ASN A 425 35.34 -8.22 -44.29
CA ASN A 425 35.40 -7.41 -45.51
C ASN A 425 35.34 -5.90 -45.21
N TRP A 426 35.94 -5.49 -44.08
CA TRP A 426 35.97 -4.12 -43.61
C TRP A 426 37.11 -3.38 -44.29
N LYS A 427 36.80 -2.34 -45.07
CA LYS A 427 37.84 -1.48 -45.65
C LYS A 427 38.27 -0.44 -44.62
N THR A 428 39.35 -0.73 -43.90
CA THR A 428 40.06 0.27 -43.08
C THR A 428 41.11 0.95 -43.95
N GLU A 429 40.70 1.83 -44.87
CA GLU A 429 41.64 2.80 -45.44
C GLU A 429 41.54 4.09 -44.63
N GLU A 430 42.71 4.66 -44.37
CA GLU A 430 43.04 5.69 -43.37
C GLU A 430 42.06 6.88 -43.33
N TYR A 431 41.39 7.06 -42.19
CA TYR A 431 40.79 8.34 -41.81
C TYR A 431 41.33 8.71 -40.42
N HIS A 432 42.42 9.47 -40.44
CA HIS A 432 42.89 10.26 -39.30
C HIS A 432 42.22 11.63 -39.29
#